data_AF-A0A2G9URM0-F1
#
_entry.id   AF-A0A2G9URM0-F1
#
_cell.length_a   1.000
_cell.length_b   1.000
_cell.length_c   1.000
_cell.angle_alpha   90.00
_cell.angle_beta   90.00
_cell.angle_gamma   90.00
#
_symmetry.space_group_name_H-M   'P 1'
#
loop_
_entity.id
_entity.type
_entity.pdbx_description
1 polymer ?
#
loop_
_entity_poly.entity_id
_entity_poly.type
_entity_poly.pdbx_seq_one_letter_code
_entity_poly.pdbx_strand_id
1 'polypeptide(L)'
;MELIEDRKNQKVAANLLAEIKRLNEKLAALASTISRDVADGQGELKNEFSRKFSTMETAFKSQAAKYEQLDLKVARDVANGLKAQEDRMETLNRKLVDELAKQKSKLNETSEALAAFEKNLELGRNKMDTTINAEIQRRKLHEKSLLNKISAVEDRLNSYVGNLRNSIQQIKSGKENVEIPTIDFDGLRREMEAIAADKGKMNMEGLLMLEQRMARAQSELQQDRKKISHELATLESSSDVEKLRNQVKNLSTLNDQMKHTQEVIRDKVDKQIPKDLNDLAAKTDNITQHLTDRLDKEEEERFLAIKELQEAFQKLQINDGAGNGKASSNTVQVRRELDECKVAIKKLAESVTTVKNVLDKKITDESRKREAEFGRLSSSMKG
;
A
#
# COMPACT_ATOMS: atom_id res chain seq x y z
N MET A 1 -68.57 -150.22 19.93
CA MET A 1 -68.48 -148.89 20.57
C MET A 1 -67.19 -148.14 20.24
N GLU A 2 -66.34 -148.61 19.31
CA GLU A 2 -65.12 -147.89 18.83
C GLU A 2 -65.36 -146.97 17.61
N LEU A 3 -66.47 -147.14 16.87
CA LEU A 3 -66.77 -146.37 15.65
C LEU A 3 -67.39 -144.97 15.88
N ILE A 4 -67.70 -144.60 17.12
CA ILE A 4 -68.33 -143.31 17.47
C ILE A 4 -67.29 -142.27 17.93
N GLU A 5 -66.18 -142.72 18.50
CA GLU A 5 -65.12 -141.86 19.05
C GLU A 5 -64.20 -141.32 17.94
N ASP A 6 -63.96 -142.14 16.91
CA ASP A 6 -63.16 -141.78 15.73
C ASP A 6 -63.86 -140.72 14.85
N ARG A 7 -65.19 -140.76 14.74
CA ARG A 7 -65.99 -139.75 14.02
C ARG A 7 -66.02 -138.41 14.75
N LYS A 8 -65.95 -138.40 16.09
CA LYS A 8 -65.92 -137.16 16.88
C LYS A 8 -64.54 -136.50 16.80
N ASN A 9 -63.47 -137.28 16.87
CA ASN A 9 -62.10 -136.81 16.71
C ASN A 9 -61.81 -136.32 15.28
N GLN A 10 -62.34 -136.97 14.24
CA GLN A 10 -62.28 -136.45 12.87
C GLN A 10 -63.00 -135.11 12.69
N LYS A 11 -64.15 -134.91 13.35
CA LYS A 11 -64.93 -133.67 13.25
C LYS A 11 -64.28 -132.50 14.00
N VAL A 12 -63.65 -132.76 15.15
CA VAL A 12 -62.88 -131.76 15.90
C VAL A 12 -61.59 -131.39 15.16
N ALA A 13 -60.86 -132.37 14.61
CA ALA A 13 -59.68 -132.13 13.79
C ALA A 13 -60.01 -131.34 12.52
N ALA A 14 -61.12 -131.63 11.84
CA ALA A 14 -61.58 -130.89 10.67
C ALA A 14 -61.99 -129.43 11.01
N ASN A 15 -62.65 -129.21 12.15
CA ASN A 15 -62.99 -127.86 12.62
C ASN A 15 -61.75 -127.05 13.03
N LEU A 16 -60.76 -127.69 13.69
CA LEU A 16 -59.48 -127.06 14.01
C LEU A 16 -58.70 -126.71 12.74
N LEU A 17 -58.65 -127.60 11.76
CA LEU A 17 -58.03 -127.34 10.45
C LEU A 17 -58.71 -126.18 9.71
N ALA A 18 -60.04 -126.13 9.74
CA ALA A 18 -60.82 -125.04 9.13
C ALA A 18 -60.57 -123.70 9.85
N GLU A 19 -60.51 -123.68 11.18
CA GLU A 19 -60.23 -122.46 11.94
C GLU A 19 -58.76 -122.02 11.82
N ILE A 20 -57.80 -122.95 11.76
CA ILE A 20 -56.39 -122.67 11.45
C ILE A 20 -56.27 -122.08 10.05
N LYS A 21 -57.00 -122.63 9.06
CA LYS A 21 -57.03 -122.09 7.70
C LYS A 21 -57.63 -120.69 7.66
N ARG A 22 -58.75 -120.46 8.36
CA ARG A 22 -59.40 -119.15 8.48
C ARG A 22 -58.51 -118.11 9.17
N LEU A 23 -57.83 -118.51 10.25
CA LEU A 23 -56.89 -117.65 10.96
C LEU A 23 -55.68 -117.32 10.08
N ASN A 24 -55.13 -118.29 9.35
CA ASN A 24 -54.06 -118.05 8.38
C ASN A 24 -54.49 -117.11 7.24
N GLU A 25 -55.71 -117.27 6.71
CA GLU A 25 -56.26 -116.36 5.71
C GLU A 25 -56.41 -114.93 6.26
N LYS A 26 -56.89 -114.78 7.50
CA LYS A 26 -56.96 -113.48 8.18
C LYS A 26 -55.58 -112.88 8.43
N LEU A 27 -54.61 -113.69 8.86
CA LEU A 27 -53.25 -113.25 9.15
C LEU A 27 -52.54 -112.84 7.85
N ALA A 28 -52.76 -113.57 6.76
CA ALA A 28 -52.30 -113.20 5.42
C ALA A 28 -52.94 -111.90 4.92
N ALA A 29 -54.25 -111.72 5.10
CA ALA A 29 -54.95 -110.49 4.75
C ALA A 29 -54.46 -109.29 5.57
N LEU A 30 -54.24 -109.47 6.88
CA LEU A 30 -53.73 -108.43 7.77
C LEU A 30 -52.28 -108.09 7.44
N ALA A 31 -51.43 -109.09 7.17
CA ALA A 31 -50.06 -108.89 6.73
C ALA A 31 -50.00 -108.15 5.39
N SER A 32 -50.87 -108.50 4.43
CA SER A 32 -50.99 -107.80 3.16
C SER A 32 -51.44 -106.34 3.34
N THR A 33 -52.36 -106.09 4.27
CA THR A 33 -52.82 -104.73 4.60
C THR A 33 -51.70 -103.91 5.24
N ILE A 34 -51.00 -104.45 6.24
CA ILE A 34 -49.85 -103.79 6.88
C ILE A 34 -48.73 -103.53 5.87
N SER A 35 -48.41 -104.51 5.01
CA SER A 35 -47.41 -104.31 3.95
C SER A 35 -47.82 -103.20 2.98
N ARG A 36 -49.12 -103.07 2.69
CA ARG A 36 -49.65 -102.00 1.84
C ARG A 36 -49.56 -100.64 2.54
N ASP A 37 -50.02 -100.53 3.78
CA ASP A 37 -49.96 -99.28 4.56
C ASP A 37 -48.52 -98.82 4.80
N VAL A 38 -47.58 -99.76 5.02
CA VAL A 38 -46.15 -99.44 5.12
C VAL A 38 -45.60 -98.97 3.78
N ALA A 39 -45.96 -99.62 2.66
CA ALA A 39 -45.52 -99.20 1.33
C ALA A 39 -46.08 -97.82 0.95
N ASP A 40 -47.35 -97.57 1.24
CA ASP A 40 -48.03 -96.29 0.99
C ASP A 40 -47.44 -95.19 1.88
N GLY A 41 -47.26 -95.45 3.18
CA GLY A 41 -46.62 -94.50 4.11
C GLY A 41 -45.15 -94.21 3.77
N GLN A 42 -44.39 -95.21 3.32
CA GLN A 42 -43.03 -95.01 2.79
C GLN A 42 -43.05 -94.19 1.49
N GLY A 43 -44.04 -94.42 0.62
CA GLY A 43 -44.26 -93.64 -0.60
C GLY A 43 -44.55 -92.18 -0.31
N GLU A 44 -45.47 -91.90 0.61
CA GLU A 44 -45.81 -90.56 1.06
C GLU A 44 -44.62 -89.84 1.69
N LEU A 45 -43.91 -90.51 2.61
CA LEU A 45 -42.75 -89.93 3.30
C LEU A 45 -41.61 -89.62 2.33
N LYS A 46 -41.36 -90.52 1.36
CA LYS A 46 -40.41 -90.28 0.27
C LYS A 46 -40.83 -89.09 -0.58
N ASN A 47 -42.10 -89.01 -0.97
CA ASN A 47 -42.63 -87.92 -1.77
C ASN A 47 -42.57 -86.57 -1.03
N GLU A 48 -42.88 -86.55 0.27
CA GLU A 48 -42.78 -85.36 1.11
C GLU A 48 -41.32 -84.92 1.26
N PHE A 49 -40.41 -85.87 1.51
CA PHE A 49 -38.98 -85.59 1.60
C PHE A 49 -38.44 -85.03 0.28
N SER A 50 -38.77 -85.65 -0.86
CA SER A 50 -38.40 -85.15 -2.18
C SER A 50 -38.95 -83.74 -2.44
N ARG A 51 -40.22 -83.47 -2.10
CA ARG A 51 -40.82 -82.12 -2.23
C ARG A 51 -40.11 -81.08 -1.37
N LYS A 52 -39.85 -81.40 -0.09
CA LYS A 52 -39.13 -80.50 0.84
C LYS A 52 -37.71 -80.26 0.36
N PHE A 53 -37.01 -81.29 -0.11
CA PHE A 53 -35.67 -81.18 -0.65
C PHE A 53 -35.63 -80.29 -1.90
N SER A 54 -36.53 -80.50 -2.87
CA SER A 54 -36.60 -79.65 -4.06
C SER A 54 -36.98 -78.21 -3.74
N THR A 55 -37.87 -77.98 -2.77
CA THR A 55 -38.24 -76.63 -2.32
C THR A 55 -37.06 -75.94 -1.63
N MET A 56 -36.31 -76.67 -0.81
CA MET A 56 -35.12 -76.14 -0.14
C MET A 56 -33.99 -75.86 -1.13
N GLU A 57 -33.76 -76.75 -2.10
CA GLU A 57 -32.75 -76.57 -3.15
C GLU A 57 -33.05 -75.35 -4.03
N THR A 58 -34.31 -75.15 -4.41
CA THR A 58 -34.73 -73.97 -5.17
C THR A 58 -34.62 -72.69 -4.35
N ALA A 59 -34.94 -72.72 -3.05
CA ALA A 59 -34.74 -71.59 -2.15
C ALA A 59 -33.25 -71.22 -2.01
N PHE A 60 -32.36 -72.20 -1.83
CA PHE A 60 -30.91 -71.96 -1.75
C PHE A 60 -30.35 -71.42 -3.06
N LYS A 61 -30.74 -71.98 -4.21
CA LYS A 61 -30.35 -71.46 -5.54
C LYS A 61 -30.81 -70.02 -5.74
N SER A 62 -32.06 -69.70 -5.36
CA SER A 62 -32.60 -68.34 -5.45
C SER A 62 -31.86 -67.38 -4.51
N GLN A 63 -31.54 -67.81 -3.29
CA GLN A 63 -30.80 -66.99 -2.32
C GLN A 63 -29.36 -66.73 -2.77
N ALA A 64 -28.66 -67.74 -3.30
CA ALA A 64 -27.33 -67.59 -3.87
C ALA A 64 -27.32 -66.57 -5.02
N ALA A 65 -28.29 -66.67 -5.95
CA ALA A 65 -28.43 -65.71 -7.04
C ALA A 65 -28.72 -64.28 -6.55
N LYS A 66 -29.48 -64.11 -5.47
CA LYS A 66 -29.72 -62.80 -4.86
C LYS A 66 -28.46 -62.20 -4.24
N TYR A 67 -27.65 -63.00 -3.55
CA TYR A 67 -26.38 -62.52 -2.99
C TYR A 67 -25.40 -62.14 -4.08
N GLU A 68 -25.27 -62.94 -5.14
CA GLU A 68 -24.40 -62.61 -6.27
C GLU A 68 -24.84 -61.31 -6.97
N GLN A 69 -26.15 -61.11 -7.17
CA GLN A 69 -26.67 -59.84 -7.70
C GLN A 69 -26.41 -58.65 -6.77
N LEU A 70 -26.52 -58.85 -5.45
CA LEU A 70 -26.24 -57.82 -4.47
C LEU A 70 -24.75 -57.44 -4.49
N ASP A 71 -23.85 -58.41 -4.52
CA ASP A 71 -22.41 -58.18 -4.58
C ASP A 71 -22.01 -57.44 -5.86
N LEU A 72 -22.55 -57.85 -7.02
CA LEU A 72 -22.32 -57.15 -8.28
C LEU A 72 -22.85 -55.71 -8.26
N LYS A 73 -24.01 -55.49 -7.63
CA LYS A 73 -24.58 -54.16 -7.48
C LYS A 73 -23.74 -53.28 -6.56
N VAL A 74 -23.34 -53.79 -5.40
CA VAL A 74 -22.48 -53.08 -4.45
C VAL A 74 -21.14 -52.75 -5.09
N ALA A 75 -20.49 -53.71 -5.77
CA ALA A 75 -19.24 -53.47 -6.48
C ALA A 75 -19.38 -52.38 -7.54
N ARG A 76 -20.48 -52.38 -8.30
CA ARG A 76 -20.76 -51.36 -9.32
C ARG A 76 -21.01 -49.98 -8.70
N ASP A 77 -21.80 -49.91 -7.63
CA ASP A 77 -22.14 -48.65 -6.97
C ASP A 77 -20.89 -48.03 -6.31
N VAL A 78 -20.03 -48.85 -5.70
CA VAL A 78 -18.74 -48.40 -5.14
C VAL A 78 -17.79 -47.93 -6.24
N ALA A 79 -17.65 -48.68 -7.34
CA ALA A 79 -16.79 -48.29 -8.47
C ALA A 79 -17.26 -46.98 -9.11
N ASN A 80 -18.57 -46.82 -9.32
CA ASN A 80 -19.16 -45.58 -9.84
C ASN A 80 -18.95 -44.41 -8.87
N GLY A 81 -19.11 -44.64 -7.56
CA GLY A 81 -18.88 -43.64 -6.53
C GLY A 81 -17.43 -43.15 -6.48
N LEU A 82 -16.47 -44.08 -6.56
CA LEU A 82 -15.04 -43.77 -6.63
C LEU A 82 -14.70 -42.97 -7.88
N LYS A 83 -15.19 -43.39 -9.05
CA LYS A 83 -14.97 -42.66 -10.30
C LYS A 83 -15.54 -41.25 -10.26
N ALA A 84 -16.76 -41.08 -9.78
CA ALA A 84 -17.36 -39.76 -9.63
C ALA A 84 -16.60 -38.87 -8.62
N GLN A 85 -16.01 -39.46 -7.59
CA GLN A 85 -15.16 -38.74 -6.64
C GLN A 85 -13.83 -38.32 -7.28
N GLU A 86 -13.22 -39.20 -8.08
CA GLU A 86 -11.99 -38.92 -8.82
C GLU A 86 -12.20 -37.78 -9.84
N ASP A 87 -13.29 -37.83 -10.62
CA ASP A 87 -13.66 -36.77 -11.57
C ASP A 87 -13.86 -35.42 -10.87
N ARG A 88 -14.50 -35.42 -9.68
CA ARG A 88 -14.67 -34.21 -8.85
C ARG A 88 -13.33 -33.68 -8.34
N MET A 89 -12.46 -34.57 -7.88
CA MET A 89 -11.13 -34.20 -7.38
C MET A 89 -10.28 -33.59 -8.50
N GLU A 90 -10.29 -34.19 -9.69
CA GLU A 90 -9.57 -33.68 -10.85
C GLU A 90 -10.10 -32.30 -11.27
N THR A 91 -11.42 -32.12 -11.28
CA THR A 91 -12.05 -30.82 -11.58
C THR A 91 -11.67 -29.74 -10.56
N LEU A 92 -11.67 -30.06 -9.26
CA LEU A 92 -11.23 -29.14 -8.21
C LEU A 92 -9.76 -28.79 -8.36
N ASN A 93 -8.92 -29.77 -8.65
CA ASN A 93 -7.48 -29.56 -8.79
C ASN A 93 -7.17 -28.64 -9.99
N ARG A 94 -7.85 -28.86 -11.14
CA ARG A 94 -7.75 -27.95 -12.30
C ARG A 94 -8.15 -26.52 -11.94
N LYS A 95 -9.28 -26.33 -11.26
CA LYS A 95 -9.73 -24.99 -10.81
C LYS A 95 -8.73 -24.31 -9.89
N LEU A 96 -8.12 -25.06 -8.97
CA LEU A 96 -7.14 -24.53 -8.04
C LEU A 96 -5.86 -24.09 -8.75
N VAL A 97 -5.37 -24.88 -9.71
CA VAL A 97 -4.21 -24.52 -10.56
C VAL A 97 -4.52 -23.26 -11.39
N ASP A 98 -5.69 -23.19 -12.01
CA ASP A 98 -6.11 -22.03 -12.81
C ASP A 98 -6.20 -20.75 -11.95
N GLU A 99 -6.73 -20.85 -10.73
CA GLU A 99 -6.85 -19.71 -9.82
C GLU A 99 -5.48 -19.25 -9.31
N LEU A 100 -4.58 -20.18 -8.98
CA LEU A 100 -3.19 -19.87 -8.62
C LEU A 100 -2.45 -19.18 -9.77
N ALA A 101 -2.65 -19.62 -11.00
CA ALA A 101 -2.06 -18.99 -12.18
C ALA A 101 -2.56 -17.55 -12.35
N LYS A 102 -3.87 -17.31 -12.19
CA LYS A 102 -4.46 -15.96 -12.25
C LYS A 102 -3.95 -15.06 -11.14
N GLN A 103 -3.89 -15.55 -9.89
CA GLN A 103 -3.36 -14.79 -8.76
C GLN A 103 -1.90 -14.42 -8.96
N LYS A 104 -1.09 -15.36 -9.47
CA LYS A 104 0.32 -15.09 -9.80
C LYS A 104 0.46 -14.02 -10.89
N SER A 105 -0.38 -14.05 -11.93
CA SER A 105 -0.40 -13.00 -12.96
C SER A 105 -0.71 -11.62 -12.36
N LYS A 106 -1.80 -11.53 -11.57
CA LYS A 106 -2.18 -10.28 -10.90
C LYS A 106 -1.09 -9.77 -9.97
N LEU A 107 -0.43 -10.66 -9.21
CA LEU A 107 0.67 -10.29 -8.34
C LEU A 107 1.84 -9.71 -9.14
N ASN A 108 2.22 -10.33 -10.25
CA ASN A 108 3.25 -9.82 -11.13
C ASN A 108 2.89 -8.45 -11.70
N GLU A 109 1.66 -8.27 -12.19
CA GLU A 109 1.16 -6.97 -12.70
C GLU A 109 1.23 -5.88 -11.62
N THR A 110 0.80 -6.19 -10.38
CA THR A 110 0.91 -5.24 -9.27
C THR A 110 2.37 -4.94 -8.89
N SER A 111 3.26 -5.93 -8.96
CA SER A 111 4.68 -5.74 -8.68
C SER A 111 5.36 -4.87 -9.75
N GLU A 112 5.00 -5.04 -11.02
CA GLU A 112 5.49 -4.21 -12.11
C GLU A 112 4.98 -2.76 -11.99
N ALA A 113 3.70 -2.58 -11.65
CA ALA A 113 3.11 -1.27 -11.41
C ALA A 113 3.78 -0.55 -10.23
N LEU A 114 4.07 -1.27 -9.14
CA LEU A 114 4.82 -0.73 -7.99
C LEU A 114 6.23 -0.31 -8.39
N ALA A 115 6.99 -1.15 -9.11
CA ALA A 115 8.33 -0.80 -9.57
C ALA A 115 8.32 0.43 -10.51
N ALA A 116 7.34 0.53 -11.41
CA ALA A 116 7.17 1.69 -12.28
C ALA A 116 6.83 2.96 -11.48
N PHE A 117 5.98 2.84 -10.46
CA PHE A 117 5.64 3.94 -9.57
C PHE A 117 6.83 4.44 -8.76
N GLU A 118 7.61 3.53 -8.16
CA GLU A 118 8.86 3.86 -7.44
C GLU A 118 9.85 4.60 -8.33
N LYS A 119 10.06 4.09 -9.55
CA LYS A 119 10.92 4.75 -10.55
C LYS A 119 10.42 6.15 -10.91
N ASN A 120 9.11 6.35 -11.03
CA ASN A 120 8.53 7.66 -11.31
C ASN A 120 8.71 8.64 -10.15
N LEU A 121 8.59 8.18 -8.90
CA LEU A 121 8.88 8.99 -7.72
C LEU A 121 10.35 9.41 -7.67
N GLU A 122 11.27 8.49 -7.96
CA GLU A 122 12.70 8.78 -7.99
C GLU A 122 13.06 9.78 -9.11
N LEU A 123 12.51 9.58 -10.31
CA LEU A 123 12.66 10.54 -11.42
C LEU A 123 12.08 11.91 -11.09
N GLY A 124 10.90 11.94 -10.45
CA GLY A 124 10.25 13.17 -10.00
C GLY A 124 11.13 13.92 -8.99
N ARG A 125 11.67 13.21 -8.00
CA ARG A 125 12.60 13.75 -7.00
C ARG A 125 13.86 14.32 -7.66
N ASN A 126 14.52 13.55 -8.53
CA ASN A 126 15.75 13.98 -9.19
C ASN A 126 15.54 15.22 -10.07
N LYS A 127 14.41 15.29 -10.78
CA LYS A 127 14.03 16.49 -11.54
C LYS A 127 13.80 17.68 -10.61
N MET A 128 13.06 17.51 -9.52
CA MET A 128 12.80 18.55 -8.53
C MET A 128 14.11 19.08 -7.93
N ASP A 129 15.01 18.20 -7.51
CA ASP A 129 16.32 18.57 -6.96
C ASP A 129 17.17 19.33 -7.99
N THR A 130 17.18 18.89 -9.25
CA THR A 130 17.90 19.56 -10.33
C THR A 130 17.34 20.96 -10.59
N THR A 131 16.02 21.10 -10.69
CA THR A 131 15.35 22.38 -10.92
C THR A 131 15.55 23.34 -9.75
N ILE A 132 15.41 22.87 -8.51
CA ILE A 132 15.65 23.67 -7.30
C ILE A 132 17.10 24.14 -7.25
N ASN A 133 18.07 23.25 -7.49
CA ASN A 133 19.49 23.62 -7.47
C ASN A 133 19.82 24.65 -8.58
N ALA A 134 19.28 24.47 -9.79
CA ALA A 134 19.47 25.42 -10.87
C ALA A 134 18.90 26.81 -10.52
N GLU A 135 17.71 26.87 -9.93
CA GLU A 135 17.09 28.12 -9.49
C GLU A 135 17.86 28.78 -8.33
N ILE A 136 18.35 28.00 -7.35
CA ILE A 136 19.21 28.50 -6.27
C ILE A 136 20.47 29.16 -6.86
N GLN A 137 21.17 28.48 -7.78
CA GLN A 137 22.38 29.02 -8.40
C GLN A 137 22.09 30.28 -9.22
N ARG A 138 20.97 30.28 -9.96
CA ARG A 138 20.52 31.45 -10.72
C ARG A 138 20.24 32.64 -9.79
N ARG A 139 19.56 32.43 -8.65
CA ARG A 139 19.32 33.47 -7.65
C ARG A 139 20.62 34.01 -7.05
N LYS A 140 21.58 33.15 -6.71
CA LYS A 140 22.91 33.58 -6.22
C LYS A 140 23.64 34.47 -7.23
N LEU A 141 23.55 34.16 -8.52
CA LEU A 141 24.13 35.00 -9.57
C LEU A 141 23.44 36.36 -9.67
N HIS A 142 22.11 36.39 -9.62
CA HIS A 142 21.36 37.66 -9.60
C HIS A 142 21.66 38.49 -8.37
N GLU A 143 21.71 37.86 -7.19
CA GLU A 143 22.08 38.49 -5.93
C GLU A 143 23.45 39.14 -6.00
N LYS A 144 24.47 38.40 -6.45
CA LYS A 144 25.82 38.95 -6.67
C LYS A 144 25.81 40.12 -7.65
N SER A 145 25.04 40.02 -8.73
CA SER A 145 24.94 41.09 -9.72
C SER A 145 24.34 42.37 -9.12
N LEU A 146 23.28 42.27 -8.32
CA LEU A 146 22.65 43.43 -7.69
C LEU A 146 23.49 44.05 -6.60
N LEU A 147 24.16 43.23 -5.78
CA LEU A 147 25.12 43.72 -4.78
C LEU A 147 26.29 44.45 -5.45
N ASN A 148 26.76 43.99 -6.60
CA ASN A 148 27.79 44.69 -7.36
C ASN A 148 27.27 46.03 -7.94
N LYS A 149 26.01 46.09 -8.40
CA LYS A 149 25.42 47.35 -8.88
C LYS A 149 25.35 48.40 -7.77
N ILE A 150 24.91 48.05 -6.56
CA ILE A 150 24.89 49.01 -5.44
C ILE A 150 26.31 49.45 -5.05
N SER A 151 27.31 48.55 -5.07
CA SER A 151 28.71 48.94 -4.86
C SER A 151 29.21 49.91 -5.93
N ALA A 152 28.87 49.70 -7.20
CA ALA A 152 29.25 50.62 -8.26
C ALA A 152 28.60 52.01 -8.08
N VAL A 153 27.35 52.06 -7.60
CA VAL A 153 26.70 53.33 -7.25
C VAL A 153 27.38 54.00 -6.06
N GLU A 154 27.67 53.25 -4.99
CA GLU A 154 28.42 53.73 -3.82
C GLU A 154 29.77 54.35 -4.25
N ASP A 155 30.55 53.64 -5.06
CA ASP A 155 31.86 54.10 -5.53
C ASP A 155 31.76 55.38 -6.38
N ARG A 156 30.79 55.45 -7.29
CA ARG A 156 30.55 56.64 -8.12
C ARG A 156 30.12 57.85 -7.29
N LEU A 157 29.24 57.64 -6.31
CA LEU A 157 28.80 58.69 -5.38
C LEU A 157 29.97 59.20 -4.55
N ASN A 158 30.75 58.30 -3.95
CA ASN A 158 31.89 58.64 -3.11
C ASN A 158 32.96 59.41 -3.89
N SER A 159 33.27 58.96 -5.11
CA SER A 159 34.22 59.65 -5.99
C SER A 159 33.74 61.06 -6.34
N TYR A 160 32.45 61.20 -6.71
CA TYR A 160 31.89 62.49 -7.08
C TYR A 160 31.80 63.47 -5.90
N VAL A 161 31.35 63.02 -4.73
CA VAL A 161 31.32 63.83 -3.50
C VAL A 161 32.73 64.25 -3.09
N GLY A 162 33.71 63.34 -3.20
CA GLY A 162 35.13 63.65 -2.99
C GLY A 162 35.64 64.74 -3.92
N ASN A 163 35.33 64.64 -5.22
CA ASN A 163 35.70 65.65 -6.21
C ASN A 163 35.02 67.00 -5.96
N LEU A 164 33.73 67.01 -5.59
CA LEU A 164 33.02 68.25 -5.21
C LEU A 164 33.70 68.93 -4.02
N ARG A 165 34.08 68.15 -3.00
CA ARG A 165 34.78 68.67 -1.83
C ARG A 165 36.14 69.26 -2.19
N ASN A 166 36.87 68.61 -3.10
CA ASN A 166 38.14 69.13 -3.62
C ASN A 166 37.94 70.45 -4.39
N SER A 167 36.91 70.57 -5.23
CA SER A 167 36.60 71.83 -5.92
C SER A 167 36.25 72.96 -4.94
N ILE A 168 35.48 72.65 -3.89
CA ILE A 168 35.17 73.63 -2.82
C ILE A 168 36.45 74.09 -2.11
N GLN A 169 37.38 73.19 -1.82
CA GLN A 169 38.67 73.54 -1.23
C GLN A 169 39.53 74.41 -2.15
N GLN A 170 39.55 74.13 -3.46
CA GLN A 170 40.28 74.96 -4.44
C GLN A 170 39.73 76.39 -4.49
N ILE A 171 38.40 76.54 -4.49
CA ILE A 171 37.75 77.87 -4.41
C ILE A 171 38.09 78.57 -3.10
N LYS A 172 38.04 77.85 -1.96
CA LYS A 172 38.45 78.40 -0.64
C LYS A 172 39.90 78.88 -0.63
N SER A 173 40.79 78.22 -1.36
CA SER A 173 42.20 78.63 -1.50
C SER A 173 42.42 79.80 -2.47
N GLY A 174 41.36 80.36 -3.07
CA GLY A 174 41.45 81.50 -3.98
C GLY A 174 41.85 81.14 -5.42
N LYS A 175 41.72 79.87 -5.81
CA LYS A 175 42.01 79.43 -7.19
C LYS A 175 40.82 79.81 -8.08
N GLU A 176 41.07 80.55 -9.16
CA GLU A 176 40.07 80.90 -10.17
C GLU A 176 39.96 79.80 -11.25
N ASN A 177 38.80 79.71 -11.91
CA ASN A 177 38.50 78.74 -12.97
C ASN A 177 38.63 77.27 -12.53
N VAL A 178 38.04 76.92 -11.38
CA VAL A 178 38.05 75.54 -10.87
C VAL A 178 37.15 74.65 -11.74
N GLU A 179 37.69 73.53 -12.21
CA GLU A 179 36.90 72.53 -12.93
C GLU A 179 35.87 71.90 -11.97
N ILE A 180 34.60 72.10 -12.30
CA ILE A 180 33.49 71.57 -11.50
C ILE A 180 33.16 70.16 -12.00
N PRO A 181 33.24 69.14 -11.13
CA PRO A 181 32.96 67.77 -11.52
C PRO A 181 31.51 67.63 -11.96
N THR A 182 31.30 66.79 -12.97
CA THR A 182 29.98 66.39 -13.46
C THR A 182 29.81 64.90 -13.23
N ILE A 183 28.57 64.47 -13.00
CA ILE A 183 28.22 63.05 -12.83
C ILE A 183 27.04 62.73 -13.73
N ASP A 184 27.04 61.51 -14.28
CA ASP A 184 25.90 60.97 -15.02
C ASP A 184 24.80 60.55 -14.04
N PHE A 185 24.01 61.54 -13.61
CA PHE A 185 22.85 61.34 -12.74
C PHE A 185 21.81 60.41 -13.36
N ASP A 186 21.64 60.45 -14.69
CA ASP A 186 20.70 59.57 -15.40
C ASP A 186 21.20 58.12 -15.45
N GLY A 187 22.51 57.91 -15.57
CA GLY A 187 23.14 56.60 -15.39
C GLY A 187 22.88 56.02 -14.00
N LEU A 188 23.11 56.79 -12.94
CA LEU A 188 22.86 56.37 -11.56
C LEU A 188 21.39 56.12 -11.28
N ARG A 189 20.50 56.98 -11.79
CA ARG A 189 19.05 56.79 -11.70
C ARG A 189 18.63 55.47 -12.34
N ARG A 190 19.11 55.18 -13.55
CA ARG A 190 18.82 53.92 -14.25
C ARG A 190 19.31 52.70 -13.49
N GLU A 191 20.48 52.79 -12.84
CA GLU A 191 21.00 51.72 -12.00
C GLU A 191 20.13 51.50 -10.76
N MET A 192 19.69 52.58 -10.10
CA MET A 192 18.75 52.52 -8.97
C MET A 192 17.40 51.91 -9.36
N GLU A 193 16.83 52.32 -10.49
CA GLU A 193 15.59 51.75 -11.03
C GLU A 193 15.76 50.27 -11.42
N ALA A 194 16.90 49.90 -11.99
CA ALA A 194 17.21 48.50 -12.31
C ALA A 194 17.31 47.65 -11.04
N ILE A 195 17.91 48.17 -9.96
CA ILE A 195 17.92 47.51 -8.65
C ILE A 195 16.49 47.34 -8.12
N ALA A 196 15.67 48.39 -8.18
CA ALA A 196 14.27 48.36 -7.74
C ALA A 196 13.43 47.33 -8.51
N ALA A 197 13.66 47.21 -9.82
CA ALA A 197 12.96 46.26 -10.69
C ALA A 197 13.40 44.82 -10.41
N ASP A 198 14.70 44.59 -10.23
CA ASP A 198 15.28 43.26 -10.08
C ASP A 198 15.26 42.74 -8.63
N LYS A 199 14.82 43.53 -7.65
CA LYS A 199 14.72 43.12 -6.22
C LYS A 199 14.02 41.78 -6.01
N GLY A 200 13.07 41.40 -6.86
CA GLY A 200 12.36 40.12 -6.77
C GLY A 200 13.22 38.89 -7.06
N LYS A 201 14.42 39.07 -7.60
CA LYS A 201 15.37 37.98 -7.92
C LYS A 201 16.30 37.64 -6.75
N MET A 202 16.28 38.43 -5.67
CA MET A 202 17.08 38.21 -4.48
C MET A 202 16.33 37.36 -3.46
N ASN A 203 17.08 36.63 -2.65
CA ASN A 203 16.57 36.00 -1.43
C ASN A 203 16.38 37.08 -0.33
N MET A 204 15.76 36.69 0.79
CA MET A 204 15.49 37.61 1.91
C MET A 204 16.78 38.20 2.49
N GLU A 205 17.80 37.38 2.69
CA GLU A 205 19.09 37.80 3.23
C GLU A 205 19.78 38.84 2.34
N GLY A 206 19.84 38.58 1.04
CA GLY A 206 20.37 39.51 0.06
C GLY A 206 19.56 40.80 -0.05
N LEU A 207 18.23 40.74 0.08
CA LEU A 207 17.38 41.94 0.16
C LEU A 207 17.67 42.78 1.39
N LEU A 208 17.86 42.15 2.56
CA LEU A 208 18.25 42.84 3.79
C LEU A 208 19.63 43.49 3.65
N MET A 209 20.59 42.79 3.05
CA MET A 209 21.93 43.34 2.81
C MET A 209 21.87 44.52 1.82
N LEU A 210 21.09 44.40 0.74
CA LEU A 210 20.88 45.46 -0.23
C LEU A 210 20.22 46.69 0.40
N GLU A 211 19.16 46.49 1.20
CA GLU A 211 18.49 47.54 1.96
C GLU A 211 19.47 48.26 2.88
N GLN A 212 20.26 47.50 3.65
CA GLN A 212 21.23 48.07 4.57
C GLN A 212 22.29 48.91 3.85
N ARG A 213 22.82 48.44 2.72
CA ARG A 213 23.80 49.19 1.91
C ARG A 213 23.19 50.46 1.33
N MET A 214 21.99 50.37 0.78
CA MET A 214 21.27 51.55 0.28
C MET A 214 20.98 52.57 1.38
N ALA A 215 20.55 52.11 2.56
CA ALA A 215 20.31 52.97 3.72
C ALA A 215 21.57 53.72 4.15
N ARG A 216 22.72 53.01 4.19
CA ARG A 216 24.02 53.61 4.51
C ARG A 216 24.43 54.64 3.46
N ALA A 217 24.43 54.27 2.19
CA ALA A 217 24.81 55.16 1.08
C ALA A 217 23.95 56.43 1.03
N GLN A 218 22.63 56.28 1.26
CA GLN A 218 21.72 57.41 1.35
C GLN A 218 22.04 58.32 2.56
N SER A 219 22.25 57.73 3.74
CA SER A 219 22.56 58.50 4.95
C SER A 219 23.87 59.29 4.80
N GLU A 220 24.90 58.65 4.25
CA GLU A 220 26.20 59.27 3.96
C GLU A 220 26.04 60.41 2.96
N LEU A 221 25.36 60.18 1.84
CA LEU A 221 25.08 61.20 0.83
C LEU A 221 24.32 62.39 1.43
N GLN A 222 23.31 62.14 2.25
CA GLN A 222 22.53 63.20 2.90
C GLN A 222 23.39 64.01 3.88
N GLN A 223 24.29 63.37 4.63
CA GLN A 223 25.20 64.04 5.54
C GLN A 223 26.21 64.90 4.78
N ASP A 224 26.81 64.37 3.72
CA ASP A 224 27.80 65.08 2.91
C ASP A 224 27.18 66.23 2.14
N ARG A 225 25.96 66.06 1.61
CA ARG A 225 25.18 67.15 1.01
C ARG A 225 24.97 68.30 1.99
N LYS A 226 24.61 68.01 3.25
CA LYS A 226 24.43 69.03 4.29
C LYS A 226 25.74 69.76 4.59
N LYS A 227 26.86 69.04 4.74
CA LYS A 227 28.19 69.62 4.97
C LYS A 227 28.61 70.51 3.81
N ILE A 228 28.54 70.00 2.58
CA ILE A 228 28.87 70.74 1.36
C ILE A 228 27.99 71.99 1.22
N SER A 229 26.68 71.86 1.43
CA SER A 229 25.76 73.00 1.35
C SER A 229 26.08 74.08 2.39
N HIS A 230 26.53 73.68 3.59
CA HIS A 230 26.97 74.62 4.61
C HIS A 230 28.29 75.31 4.21
N GLU A 231 29.27 74.56 3.71
CA GLU A 231 30.52 75.11 3.21
C GLU A 231 30.32 76.10 2.04
N LEU A 232 29.36 75.83 1.15
CA LEU A 232 28.99 76.74 0.05
C LEU A 232 28.23 78.00 0.50
N ALA A 233 27.58 77.96 1.66
CA ALA A 233 26.91 79.13 2.23
C ALA A 233 27.91 80.13 2.84
N THR A 234 29.09 79.64 3.26
CA THR A 234 30.17 80.48 3.81
C THR A 234 31.07 81.13 2.76
N LEU A 235 30.94 80.73 1.49
CA LEU A 235 31.73 81.26 0.39
C LEU A 235 31.05 82.48 -0.25
N GLU A 236 31.85 83.43 -0.74
CA GLU A 236 31.36 84.56 -1.52
C GLU A 236 30.70 84.09 -2.82
N SER A 237 29.69 84.83 -3.28
CA SER A 237 28.93 84.45 -4.47
C SER A 237 29.78 84.67 -5.73
N SER A 238 30.24 83.58 -6.33
CA SER A 238 30.94 83.55 -7.61
C SER A 238 30.22 82.64 -8.60
N SER A 239 30.51 82.78 -9.90
CA SER A 239 29.97 81.89 -10.94
C SER A 239 30.23 80.41 -10.63
N ASP A 240 31.41 80.08 -10.12
CA ASP A 240 31.78 78.68 -9.81
C ASP A 240 31.07 78.16 -8.55
N VAL A 241 30.84 79.03 -7.55
CA VAL A 241 30.00 78.70 -6.38
C VAL A 241 28.56 78.43 -6.80
N GLU A 242 28.01 79.18 -7.77
CA GLU A 242 26.66 78.96 -8.27
C GLU A 242 26.53 77.63 -9.05
N LYS A 243 27.56 77.28 -9.84
CA LYS A 243 27.66 75.95 -10.48
C LYS A 243 27.70 74.83 -9.44
N LEU A 244 28.46 74.98 -8.35
CA LEU A 244 28.50 74.00 -7.26
C LEU A 244 27.16 73.89 -6.53
N ARG A 245 26.45 75.01 -6.30
CA ARG A 245 25.09 74.98 -5.73
C ARG A 245 24.12 74.19 -6.61
N ASN A 246 24.21 74.33 -7.94
CA ASN A 246 23.41 73.54 -8.87
C ASN A 246 23.76 72.04 -8.82
N GLN A 247 25.04 71.68 -8.72
CA GLN A 247 25.46 70.28 -8.56
C GLN A 247 24.94 69.66 -7.24
N VAL A 248 24.95 70.42 -6.15
CA VAL A 248 24.41 69.99 -4.84
C VAL A 248 22.88 69.84 -4.88
N LYS A 249 22.19 70.68 -5.67
CA LYS A 249 20.76 70.52 -5.92
C LYS A 249 20.48 69.21 -6.67
N ASN A 250 21.31 68.85 -7.65
CA ASN A 250 21.17 67.57 -8.36
C ASN A 250 21.42 66.37 -7.44
N LEU A 251 22.37 66.47 -6.49
CA LEU A 251 22.53 65.46 -5.42
C LEU A 251 21.27 65.31 -4.55
N SER A 252 20.48 66.39 -4.36
CA SER A 252 19.20 66.28 -3.66
C SER A 252 18.22 65.40 -4.43
N THR A 253 18.09 65.61 -5.73
CA THR A 253 17.22 64.79 -6.59
C THR A 253 17.64 63.33 -6.59
N LEU A 254 18.94 63.06 -6.67
CA LEU A 254 19.47 61.69 -6.61
C LEU A 254 19.20 61.03 -5.24
N ASN A 255 19.38 61.78 -4.15
CA ASN A 255 19.07 61.30 -2.79
C ASN A 255 17.59 60.91 -2.65
N ASP A 256 16.68 61.68 -3.27
CA ASP A 256 15.25 61.36 -3.25
C ASP A 256 14.93 60.07 -4.04
N GLN A 257 15.65 59.82 -5.15
CA GLN A 257 15.54 58.57 -5.91
C GLN A 257 16.09 57.35 -5.18
N MET A 258 17.24 57.50 -4.51
CA MET A 258 17.80 56.46 -3.64
C MET A 258 16.83 56.12 -2.52
N LYS A 259 16.23 57.14 -1.89
CA LYS A 259 15.21 56.97 -0.86
C LYS A 259 13.99 56.21 -1.38
N HIS A 260 13.47 56.60 -2.54
CA HIS A 260 12.33 55.88 -3.15
C HIS A 260 12.68 54.41 -3.44
N THR A 261 13.88 54.15 -3.96
CA THR A 261 14.34 52.78 -4.23
C THR A 261 14.49 51.97 -2.95
N GLN A 262 15.06 52.56 -1.89
CA GLN A 262 15.17 51.95 -0.57
C GLN A 262 13.78 51.62 0.00
N GLU A 263 12.82 52.54 -0.07
CA GLU A 263 11.44 52.32 0.39
C GLU A 263 10.78 51.15 -0.33
N VAL A 264 10.95 51.05 -1.64
CA VAL A 264 10.42 49.94 -2.46
C VAL A 264 11.04 48.58 -2.09
N ILE A 265 12.33 48.56 -1.74
CA ILE A 265 13.02 47.35 -1.25
C ILE A 265 12.53 47.00 0.15
N ARG A 266 12.45 47.99 1.04
CA ARG A 266 11.99 47.84 2.41
C ARG A 266 10.55 47.35 2.48
N ASP A 267 9.63 47.89 1.67
CA ASP A 267 8.25 47.42 1.60
C ASP A 267 8.16 45.94 1.19
N LYS A 268 9.07 45.47 0.32
CA LYS A 268 9.14 44.06 -0.04
C LYS A 268 9.60 43.19 1.14
N VAL A 269 10.61 43.64 1.88
CA VAL A 269 11.18 42.94 3.05
C VAL A 269 10.18 42.91 4.21
N ASP A 270 9.60 44.07 4.56
CA ASP A 270 8.81 44.26 5.77
C ASP A 270 7.35 43.80 5.60
N LYS A 271 6.79 43.89 4.39
CA LYS A 271 5.36 43.63 4.15
C LYS A 271 5.11 42.45 3.22
N GLN A 272 5.73 42.44 2.04
CA GLN A 272 5.39 41.47 1.01
C GLN A 272 5.85 40.05 1.38
N ILE A 273 7.12 39.89 1.78
CA ILE A 273 7.68 38.56 2.10
C ILE A 273 6.94 37.90 3.26
N PRO A 274 6.69 38.55 4.41
CA PRO A 274 5.93 37.94 5.50
C PRO A 274 4.51 37.50 5.08
N LYS A 275 3.84 38.32 4.26
CA LYS A 275 2.50 38.00 3.76
C LYS A 275 2.52 36.78 2.84
N ASP A 276 3.42 36.75 1.86
CA ASP A 276 3.56 35.64 0.92
C ASP A 276 3.91 34.33 1.65
N LEU A 277 4.73 34.41 2.71
CA LEU A 277 5.14 33.27 3.51
C LEU A 277 3.99 32.73 4.36
N ASN A 278 3.17 33.61 4.94
CA ASN A 278 1.96 33.23 5.66
C ASN A 278 0.92 32.59 4.73
N ASP A 279 0.72 33.17 3.54
CA ASP A 279 -0.18 32.61 2.51
C ASP A 279 0.30 31.22 2.04
N LEU A 280 1.61 31.03 1.89
CA LEU A 280 2.20 29.75 1.53
C LEU A 280 2.08 28.73 2.66
N ALA A 281 2.28 29.14 3.91
CA ALA A 281 2.07 28.29 5.08
C ALA A 281 0.61 27.81 5.15
N ALA A 282 -0.36 28.72 5.00
CA ALA A 282 -1.78 28.37 5.02
C ALA A 282 -2.16 27.38 3.89
N LYS A 283 -1.59 27.56 2.68
CA LYS A 283 -1.77 26.61 1.58
C LYS A 283 -1.13 25.25 1.88
N THR A 284 0.04 25.24 2.50
CA THR A 284 0.75 24.02 2.90
C THR A 284 -0.04 23.26 3.97
N ASP A 285 -0.61 23.96 4.94
CA ASP A 285 -1.46 23.37 5.97
C ASP A 285 -2.74 22.79 5.33
N ASN A 286 -3.34 23.49 4.37
CA ASN A 286 -4.50 22.99 3.65
C ASN A 286 -4.20 21.71 2.85
N ILE A 287 -3.07 21.67 2.13
CA ILE A 287 -2.63 20.46 1.41
C ILE A 287 -2.32 19.32 2.38
N THR A 288 -1.64 19.61 3.48
CA THR A 288 -1.32 18.62 4.53
C THR A 288 -2.61 18.04 5.08
N GLN A 289 -3.57 18.88 5.47
CA GLN A 289 -4.87 18.43 5.96
C GLN A 289 -5.59 17.57 4.93
N HIS A 290 -5.64 18.00 3.68
CA HIS A 290 -6.28 17.22 2.61
C HIS A 290 -5.59 15.86 2.37
N LEU A 291 -4.26 15.77 2.52
CA LEU A 291 -3.53 14.51 2.44
C LEU A 291 -3.82 13.61 3.64
N THR A 292 -3.85 14.16 4.85
CA THR A 292 -4.23 13.43 6.07
C THR A 292 -5.65 12.88 5.93
N ASP A 293 -6.62 13.70 5.54
CA ASP A 293 -8.01 13.27 5.34
C ASP A 293 -8.12 12.15 4.29
N ARG A 294 -7.31 12.18 3.22
CA ARG A 294 -7.27 11.12 2.22
C ARG A 294 -6.63 9.85 2.75
N LEU A 295 -5.59 9.97 3.56
CA LEU A 295 -4.91 8.84 4.18
C LEU A 295 -5.83 8.14 5.19
N ASP A 296 -6.52 8.90 6.03
CA ASP A 296 -7.49 8.39 7.00
C ASP A 296 -8.62 7.61 6.30
N LYS A 297 -9.15 8.14 5.19
CA LYS A 297 -10.16 7.45 4.37
C LYS A 297 -9.65 6.15 3.75
N GLU A 298 -8.46 6.17 3.15
CA GLU A 298 -7.85 4.96 2.59
C GLU A 298 -7.57 3.94 3.70
N GLU A 299 -7.11 4.37 4.88
CA GLU A 299 -6.90 3.48 6.03
C GLU A 299 -8.20 2.83 6.50
N GLU A 300 -9.31 3.59 6.57
CA GLU A 300 -10.63 3.06 6.92
C GLU A 300 -11.14 2.05 5.87
N GLU A 301 -11.02 2.35 4.57
CA GLU A 301 -11.40 1.44 3.48
C GLU A 301 -10.56 0.15 3.52
N ARG A 302 -9.25 0.25 3.78
CA ARG A 302 -8.37 -0.90 3.93
C ARG A 302 -8.72 -1.72 5.16
N PHE A 303 -9.04 -1.07 6.27
CA PHE A 303 -9.45 -1.75 7.50
C PHE A 303 -10.74 -2.55 7.29
N LEU A 304 -11.74 -1.97 6.61
CA LEU A 304 -12.98 -2.66 6.25
C LEU A 304 -12.72 -3.86 5.34
N ALA A 305 -11.92 -3.70 4.28
CA ALA A 305 -11.56 -4.80 3.38
C ALA A 305 -10.84 -5.95 4.11
N ILE A 306 -9.93 -5.62 5.04
CA ILE A 306 -9.25 -6.62 5.88
C ILE A 306 -10.26 -7.36 6.75
N LYS A 307 -11.22 -6.64 7.36
CA LYS A 307 -12.25 -7.24 8.20
C LYS A 307 -13.15 -8.18 7.40
N GLU A 308 -13.60 -7.77 6.21
CA GLU A 308 -14.39 -8.61 5.31
C GLU A 308 -13.64 -9.89 4.90
N LEU A 309 -12.34 -9.77 4.58
CA LEU A 309 -11.48 -10.93 4.29
C LEU A 309 -11.34 -11.87 5.49
N GLN A 310 -11.18 -11.33 6.70
CA GLN A 310 -11.12 -12.11 7.93
C GLN A 310 -12.43 -12.85 8.21
N GLU A 311 -13.58 -12.19 8.02
CA GLU A 311 -14.91 -12.81 8.17
C GLU A 311 -15.16 -13.90 7.12
N ALA A 312 -14.79 -13.66 5.85
CA ALA A 312 -14.85 -14.66 4.78
C ALA A 312 -13.98 -15.88 5.10
N PHE A 313 -12.78 -15.65 5.64
CA PHE A 313 -11.87 -16.72 6.06
C PHE A 313 -12.41 -17.52 7.25
N GLN A 314 -13.00 -16.86 8.26
CA GLN A 314 -13.65 -17.54 9.38
C GLN A 314 -14.81 -18.43 8.91
N LYS A 315 -15.64 -17.96 7.98
CA LYS A 315 -16.73 -18.76 7.40
C LYS A 315 -16.20 -20.01 6.67
N LEU A 316 -15.09 -19.89 5.95
CA LEU A 316 -14.44 -21.05 5.32
C LEU A 316 -13.91 -22.05 6.36
N GLN A 317 -13.28 -21.59 7.44
CA GLN A 317 -12.82 -22.46 8.54
C GLN A 317 -13.97 -23.20 9.24
N ILE A 318 -15.11 -22.53 9.46
CA ILE A 318 -16.28 -23.13 10.10
C ILE A 318 -16.93 -24.17 9.17
N ASN A 319 -16.99 -23.91 7.86
CA ASN A 319 -17.50 -24.87 6.87
C ASN A 319 -16.62 -26.12 6.73
N ASP A 320 -15.30 -26.01 6.88
CA ASP A 320 -14.39 -27.17 6.92
C ASP A 320 -14.49 -27.96 8.24
N GLY A 321 -14.98 -27.34 9.33
CA GLY A 321 -15.15 -27.97 10.64
C GLY A 321 -16.43 -28.81 10.80
N ALA A 322 -17.43 -28.63 9.95
CA ALA A 322 -18.73 -29.32 10.04
C ALA A 322 -18.84 -30.61 9.18
N GLY A 323 -17.80 -30.95 8.43
CA GLY A 323 -17.72 -32.16 7.60
C GLY A 323 -17.03 -33.32 8.31
N ASN A 324 -17.79 -34.34 8.67
CA ASN A 324 -17.36 -35.53 9.42
C ASN A 324 -16.20 -36.30 8.74
N GLY A 325 -15.07 -36.46 9.45
CA GLY A 325 -14.25 -37.67 9.48
C GLY A 325 -13.45 -38.09 8.23
N LYS A 326 -12.29 -37.46 7.99
CA LYS A 326 -10.96 -38.09 7.74
C LYS A 326 -9.97 -36.99 7.36
N ALA A 327 -8.97 -36.76 8.21
CA ALA A 327 -7.87 -35.84 7.92
C ALA A 327 -7.12 -36.34 6.67
N SER A 328 -7.39 -35.68 5.54
CA SER A 328 -6.66 -35.87 4.29
C SER A 328 -5.29 -35.21 4.41
N SER A 329 -4.26 -35.78 3.78
CA SER A 329 -2.91 -35.23 3.69
C SER A 329 -2.87 -33.73 3.30
N ASN A 330 -3.88 -33.27 2.57
CA ASN A 330 -4.05 -31.86 2.17
C ASN A 330 -4.33 -30.92 3.35
N THR A 331 -4.99 -31.37 4.42
CA THR A 331 -5.30 -30.50 5.58
C THR A 331 -4.05 -30.20 6.40
N VAL A 332 -3.08 -31.11 6.41
CA VAL A 332 -1.77 -30.91 7.05
C VAL A 332 -0.90 -29.95 6.23
N GLN A 333 -0.98 -30.04 4.90
CA GLN A 333 -0.24 -29.16 4.00
C GLN A 333 -0.80 -27.74 4.00
N VAL A 334 -2.12 -27.56 3.95
CA VAL A 334 -2.77 -26.26 4.08
C VAL A 334 -2.50 -25.63 5.45
N ARG A 335 -2.48 -26.40 6.54
CA ARG A 335 -2.06 -25.88 7.86
C ARG A 335 -0.62 -25.40 7.86
N ARG A 336 0.30 -26.14 7.22
CA ARG A 336 1.72 -25.76 7.14
C ARG A 336 1.93 -24.50 6.30
N GLU A 337 1.27 -24.39 5.16
CA GLU A 337 1.27 -23.17 4.32
C GLU A 337 0.65 -21.98 5.05
N LEU A 338 -0.38 -22.21 5.87
CA LEU A 338 -1.01 -21.18 6.69
C LEU A 338 -0.07 -20.68 7.81
N ASP A 339 0.65 -21.59 8.46
CA ASP A 339 1.64 -21.25 9.48
C ASP A 339 2.84 -20.50 8.86
N GLU A 340 3.27 -20.89 7.65
CA GLU A 340 4.27 -20.15 6.87
C GLU A 340 3.78 -18.75 6.50
N CYS A 341 2.52 -18.61 6.08
CA CYS A 341 1.92 -17.31 5.77
C CYS A 341 1.80 -16.41 7.01
N LYS A 342 1.40 -16.97 8.17
CA LYS A 342 1.41 -16.25 9.46
C LYS A 342 2.81 -15.77 9.84
N VAL A 343 3.83 -16.61 9.66
CA VAL A 343 5.23 -16.23 9.93
C VAL A 343 5.68 -15.13 8.96
N ALA A 344 5.30 -15.21 7.68
CA ALA A 344 5.62 -14.18 6.68
C ALA A 344 4.96 -12.84 7.03
N ILE A 345 3.67 -12.83 7.42
CA ILE A 345 2.95 -11.63 7.87
C ILE A 345 3.62 -11.03 9.11
N LYS A 346 4.02 -11.86 10.08
CA LYS A 346 4.70 -11.37 11.29
C LYS A 346 6.06 -10.75 10.97
N LYS A 347 6.85 -11.38 10.09
CA LYS A 347 8.12 -10.81 9.61
C LYS A 347 7.92 -9.52 8.82
N LEU A 348 6.84 -9.42 8.04
CA LEU A 348 6.50 -8.20 7.31
C LEU A 348 6.14 -7.07 8.28
N ALA A 349 5.34 -7.35 9.31
CA ALA A 349 5.01 -6.37 10.35
C ALA A 349 6.25 -5.91 11.15
N GLU A 350 7.17 -6.83 11.48
CA GLU A 350 8.45 -6.52 12.12
C GLU A 350 9.36 -5.68 11.20
N SER A 351 9.40 -5.98 9.89
CA SER A 351 10.14 -5.21 8.89
C SER A 351 9.58 -3.80 8.75
N VAL A 352 8.25 -3.65 8.63
CA VAL A 352 7.58 -2.34 8.55
C VAL A 352 7.85 -1.52 9.81
N THR A 353 7.81 -2.14 10.99
CA THR A 353 8.14 -1.46 12.26
C THR A 353 9.60 -1.02 12.30
N THR A 354 10.52 -1.83 11.78
CA THR A 354 11.94 -1.49 11.69
C THR A 354 12.17 -0.34 10.72
N VAL A 355 11.53 -0.36 9.55
CA VAL A 355 11.61 0.72 8.54
C VAL A 355 11.02 2.01 9.11
N LYS A 356 9.87 1.94 9.79
CA LYS A 356 9.28 3.09 10.51
C LYS A 356 10.28 3.68 11.51
N ASN A 357 10.88 2.86 12.37
CA ASN A 357 11.84 3.32 13.37
C ASN A 357 13.10 3.95 12.73
N VAL A 358 13.58 3.41 11.60
CA VAL A 358 14.72 3.98 10.85
C VAL A 358 14.33 5.31 10.20
N LEU A 359 13.13 5.42 9.63
CA LEU A 359 12.61 6.67 9.07
C LEU A 359 12.41 7.73 10.15
N ASP A 360 11.80 7.38 11.28
CA ASP A 360 11.60 8.29 12.42
C ASP A 360 12.95 8.80 12.93
N LYS A 361 13.96 7.93 13.08
CA LYS A 361 15.33 8.36 13.43
C LYS A 361 15.92 9.30 12.39
N LYS A 362 15.81 8.95 11.10
CA LYS A 362 16.38 9.74 10.00
C LYS A 362 15.72 11.11 9.87
N ILE A 363 14.39 11.19 10.08
CA ILE A 363 13.65 12.45 10.15
C ILE A 363 14.12 13.28 11.34
N THR A 364 14.26 12.66 12.51
CA THR A 364 14.73 13.36 13.72
C THR A 364 16.16 13.90 13.56
N ASP A 365 17.05 13.11 12.96
CA ASP A 365 18.44 13.50 12.70
C ASP A 365 18.54 14.61 11.64
N GLU A 366 17.76 14.54 10.56
CA GLU A 366 17.69 15.64 9.57
C GLU A 366 17.10 16.91 10.17
N SER A 367 16.04 16.82 10.97
CA SER A 367 15.46 17.97 11.67
C SER A 367 16.50 18.65 12.58
N ARG A 368 17.23 17.87 13.39
CA ARG A 368 18.32 18.40 14.23
C ARG A 368 19.45 19.02 13.41
N LYS A 369 19.82 18.39 12.29
CA LYS A 369 20.89 18.88 11.43
C LYS A 369 20.51 20.22 10.79
N ARG A 370 19.26 20.36 10.34
CA ARG A 370 18.72 21.63 9.83
C ARG A 370 18.65 22.71 10.91
N GLU A 371 18.25 22.36 12.14
CA GLU A 371 18.30 23.29 13.28
C GLU A 371 19.73 23.74 13.59
N ALA A 372 20.70 22.83 13.54
CA ALA A 372 22.11 23.16 13.76
C ALA A 372 22.71 24.01 12.63
N GLU A 373 22.37 23.74 11.36
CA GLU A 373 22.76 24.58 10.23
C GLU A 373 22.12 25.97 10.31
N PHE A 374 20.86 26.05 10.70
CA PHE A 374 20.16 27.31 10.94
C PHE A 374 20.80 28.09 12.10
N GLY A 375 21.17 27.41 13.19
CA GLY A 375 21.91 28.02 14.29
C GLY A 375 23.28 28.55 13.89
N ARG A 376 24.03 27.82 13.04
CA ARG A 376 25.32 28.26 12.51
C ARG A 376 25.17 29.46 11.57
N LEU A 377 24.18 29.46 10.69
CA LEU A 377 23.85 30.60 9.82
C LEU A 377 23.45 31.82 10.64
N SER A 378 22.57 31.65 11.63
CA SER A 378 22.15 32.72 12.55
C SER A 378 23.33 33.30 13.35
N SER A 379 24.28 32.46 13.76
CA SER A 379 25.48 32.90 14.49
C SER A 379 26.47 33.62 13.58
N SER A 380 26.62 33.16 12.33
CA SER A 380 27.44 33.81 11.30
C SER A 380 26.88 35.16 10.83
N MET A 381 25.60 35.43 11.05
CA MET A 381 24.97 36.72 10.78
C MET A 381 25.09 37.74 11.92
N LYS A 382 25.50 37.29 13.12
CA LYS A 382 25.61 38.15 14.32
C LYS A 382 27.05 38.56 14.66
N GLY A 383 28.05 37.97 14.01
CA GLY A 383 29.44 38.45 14.01
C GLY A 383 29.72 39.19 12.72
#